data_AF-A0A6B4HZU3-F1
#
_entry.id   AF-A0A6B4HZU3-F1
#
_cell.length_a   1.000
_cell.length_b   1.000
_cell.length_c   1.000
_cell.angle_alpha   90.00
_cell.angle_beta   90.00
_cell.angle_gamma   90.00
#
_symmetry.space_group_name_H-M   'P 1'
#
loop_
_entity.id
_entity.type
_entity.pdbx_description
1 polymer ?
#
loop_
_entity_poly.entity_id
_entity_poly.type
_entity_poly.pdbx_seq_one_letter_code
_entity_poly.pdbx_strand_id
1 'polypeptide(L)' 'MSKYPNSAIVNLGAGLDTTFFRVDNGNLNWYNIDLPDVIELRKKLLPESNREKCIAKFFLDVSWFNDIKKDYDNVFS' A
#
# COMPACT_ATOMS: atom_id res chain seq x y z
N MET A 1 2.38 -9.54 13.68
CA MET A 1 3.26 -9.74 12.50
C MET A 1 4.39 -10.76 12.72
N SER A 2 4.29 -11.69 13.68
CA SER A 2 5.33 -12.72 13.89
C SER A 2 5.25 -13.91 12.92
N LYS A 3 4.11 -14.11 12.27
CA LYS A 3 3.89 -15.26 11.37
C LYS A 3 4.39 -15.02 9.93
N TYR A 4 4.34 -13.78 9.44
CA TYR A 4 4.74 -13.39 8.08
C TYR A 4 5.47 -12.03 8.10
N PRO A 5 6.76 -12.01 8.48
CA PRO A 5 7.50 -10.78 8.71
C PRO A 5 7.80 -9.98 7.43
N ASN A 6 7.91 -10.66 6.28
CA ASN A 6 8.12 -10.07 4.95
C ASN A 6 6.84 -10.18 4.09
N SER A 7 5.77 -9.53 4.55
CA SER A 7 4.48 -9.51 3.85
C SER A 7 4.26 -8.16 3.15
N ALA A 8 3.42 -8.19 2.12
CA ALA A 8 2.83 -7.00 1.54
C ALA A 8 1.36 -6.85 1.98
N ILE A 9 0.99 -5.62 2.34
CA ILE A 9 -0.40 -5.24 2.61
C ILE A 9 -0.87 -4.31 1.51
N VAL A 10 -2.05 -4.58 0.98
CA VAL A 10 -2.78 -3.75 0.03
C VAL A 10 -3.94 -3.11 0.78
N ASN A 11 -4.03 -1.79 0.76
CA ASN A 11 -5.11 -1.02 1.34
C ASN A 11 -5.97 -0.45 0.21
N LEU A 12 -7.18 -1.00 0.03
CA LEU A 12 -8.11 -0.61 -1.02
C LEU A 12 -8.99 0.57 -0.55
N GLY A 13 -9.02 1.67 -1.31
CA GLY A 13 -9.71 2.89 -0.88
C GLY A 13 -8.99 3.56 0.29
N ALA A 14 -7.66 3.66 0.18
CA ALA A 14 -6.80 4.05 1.28
C ALA A 14 -7.06 5.45 1.83
N GLY A 15 -7.57 6.38 1.02
CA GLY A 15 -7.79 7.77 1.41
C GLY A 15 -6.56 8.38 2.11
N LEU A 16 -6.78 8.89 3.32
CA LEU A 16 -5.74 9.43 4.20
C LEU A 16 -5.40 8.48 5.37
N ASP A 17 -5.64 7.17 5.21
CA ASP A 17 -5.31 6.19 6.25
C ASP A 17 -3.81 6.20 6.57
N THR A 18 -3.47 6.22 7.86
CA THR A 18 -2.11 6.25 8.40
C THR A 18 -1.73 4.95 9.11
N THR A 19 -2.51 3.87 8.92
CA THR A 19 -2.28 2.57 9.58
C THR A 19 -0.86 2.06 9.41
N PHE A 20 -0.25 2.26 8.23
CA PHE A 20 1.15 1.92 7.97
C PHE A 20 2.09 2.38 9.10
N PHE A 21 2.02 3.66 9.50
CA PHE A 21 2.90 4.23 10.52
C PHE A 21 2.72 3.63 11.93
N ARG A 22 1.58 3.00 12.19
CA ARG A 22 1.28 2.36 13.48
C ARG A 22 1.68 0.90 13.53
N VAL A 23 1.63 0.20 12.40
CA VAL A 23 1.78 -1.27 12.32
C VAL A 23 3.08 -1.71 11.67
N ASP A 24 3.87 -0.77 11.17
CA ASP A 24 5.15 -1.07 10.55
C ASP A 24 6.10 -1.78 11.52
N ASN A 25 6.67 -2.89 11.06
CA ASN A 25 7.64 -3.72 11.78
C ASN A 25 9.08 -3.55 11.24
N GLY A 26 9.31 -2.62 10.30
CA GLY A 26 10.61 -2.42 9.65
C GLY A 26 10.83 -3.24 8.38
N ASN A 27 10.02 -4.27 8.14
CA ASN A 27 10.10 -5.17 6.97
C ASN A 27 8.83 -5.20 6.12
N LEU A 28 7.74 -4.62 6.62
CA LEU A 28 6.46 -4.56 5.94
C LEU A 28 6.55 -3.72 4.67
N ASN A 29 5.89 -4.19 3.61
CA ASN A 29 5.63 -3.41 2.40
C ASN A 29 4.14 -3.07 2.33
N TRP A 30 3.81 -1.85 1.95
CA TRP A 30 2.44 -1.32 1.99
C TRP A 30 2.09 -0.65 0.67
N TYR A 31 0.91 -0.96 0.16
CA TYR A 31 0.39 -0.46 -1.11
C TYR A 31 -0.98 0.17 -0.87
N ASN A 32 -1.05 1.49 -1.00
CA ASN A 32 -2.30 2.24 -0.95
C ASN A 32 -2.87 2.37 -2.36
N ILE A 33 -4.08 1.86 -2.58
CA ILE A 33 -4.78 1.94 -3.86
C ILE A 33 -5.96 2.87 -3.70
N ASP A 34 -6.02 3.92 -4.51
CA ASP A 34 -7.15 4.84 -4.55
C ASP A 34 -7.21 5.56 -5.90
N LEU A 35 -8.27 6.34 -6.12
CA LEU A 35 -8.43 7.18 -7.29
C LEU A 35 -7.27 8.17 -7.42
N PRO A 36 -6.89 8.56 -8.66
CA PRO A 36 -5.76 9.45 -8.91
C PRO A 36 -5.76 10.73 -8.07
N ASP A 37 -6.90 11.42 -7.99
CA ASP A 37 -7.03 12.67 -7.24
C ASP A 37 -6.78 12.47 -5.73
N VAL A 38 -7.24 11.33 -5.19
CA VAL A 38 -7.06 10.98 -3.78
C VAL A 38 -5.60 10.66 -3.50
N ILE A 39 -4.95 9.90 -4.39
CA ILE A 39 -3.52 9.58 -4.29
C ILE A 39 -2.65 10.84 -4.42
N GLU A 40 -2.99 11.76 -5.31
CA GLU A 40 -2.27 13.03 -5.45
C GLU A 40 -2.35 13.85 -4.15
N LEU A 41 -3.54 13.97 -3.58
CA LEU A 41 -3.74 14.64 -2.28
C LEU A 41 -2.96 13.95 -1.17
N ARG A 42 -3.04 12.61 -1.10
CA ARG A 42 -2.30 11.81 -0.12
C ARG A 42 -0.81 12.09 -0.21
N LYS A 43 -0.18 12.06 -1.39
CA LYS A 43 1.25 12.30 -1.56
C LYS A 43 1.70 13.69 -1.09
N LYS A 44 0.82 14.70 -1.18
CA LYS A 44 1.10 16.05 -0.67
C LYS A 44 1.12 16.11 0.86
N LEU A 45 0.26 15.34 1.52
CA LEU A 45 0.09 15.35 2.98
C LEU A 45 0.95 14.30 3.70
N LEU A 46 1.13 13.14 3.05
CA LEU A 46 1.80 11.94 3.55
C LEU A 46 2.77 11.45 2.46
N PRO A 47 4.00 12.01 2.40
CA PRO A 47 4.99 11.63 1.40
C PRO A 47 5.31 10.12 1.48
N GLU A 48 5.41 9.48 0.31
CA GLU A 48 5.74 8.05 0.22
C GLU A 48 7.12 7.73 0.81
N SER A 49 7.25 6.52 1.34
CA SER A 49 8.54 5.97 1.73
C SER A 49 9.02 4.92 0.72
N ASN A 50 10.15 4.29 1.00
CA ASN A 50 10.61 3.15 0.20
C ASN A 50 9.69 1.92 0.35
N ARG A 51 8.99 1.81 1.48
CA ARG A 51 8.17 0.65 1.87
C ARG A 51 6.67 0.91 1.87
N GLU A 52 6.26 2.17 1.72
CA GLU A 52 4.87 2.56 1.49
C GLU A 52 4.75 3.18 0.10
N LYS A 53 3.93 2.56 -0.76
CA LYS A 53 3.69 2.97 -2.14
C LYS A 53 2.22 3.29 -2.36
N CYS A 54 1.95 4.20 -3.27
CA CYS A 54 0.65 4.70 -3.64
C CYS A 54 0.41 4.43 -5.12
N ILE A 55 -0.64 3.68 -5.44
CA ILE A 55 -1.04 3.28 -6.79
C ILE A 55 -2.35 4.02 -7.11
N ALA A 56 -2.28 4.91 -8.10
CA ALA A 56 -3.40 5.71 -8.58
C ALA A 56 -4.26 4.90 -9.56
N LYS A 57 -5.16 4.05 -9.03
CA LYS A 57 -6.02 3.18 -9.83
C LYS A 57 -7.37 2.96 -9.14
N PHE A 58 -8.39 2.69 -9.96
CA PHE A 58 -9.67 2.23 -9.44
C PHE A 58 -9.53 0.80 -8.90
N PHE A 59 -10.01 0.54 -7.68
CA PHE A 59 -9.78 -0.75 -7.02
C PHE A 59 -10.48 -1.93 -7.72
N LEU A 60 -11.55 -1.70 -8.50
CA LEU A 60 -12.17 -2.75 -9.32
C LEU A 60 -11.40 -3.03 -10.62
N ASP A 61 -10.47 -2.17 -11.02
CA ASP A 61 -9.56 -2.46 -12.13
C ASP A 61 -8.42 -3.34 -11.64
N VAL A 62 -8.54 -4.65 -11.84
CA VAL A 62 -7.54 -5.66 -11.46
C VAL A 62 -6.15 -5.44 -12.06
N SER A 63 -5.96 -4.49 -12.98
CA SER A 63 -4.63 -4.12 -13.48
C SER A 63 -3.67 -3.67 -12.38
N TRP A 64 -4.17 -3.21 -11.22
CA TRP A 64 -3.33 -2.81 -10.08
C TRP A 64 -2.51 -3.97 -9.48
N PHE A 65 -2.94 -5.23 -9.65
CA PHE A 65 -2.17 -6.39 -9.21
C PHE A 65 -0.80 -6.48 -9.89
N ASN A 66 -0.64 -5.89 -11.08
CA ASN A 66 0.62 -5.86 -11.80
C ASN A 66 1.63 -4.85 -11.20
N ASP A 67 1.17 -3.92 -10.38
CA ASP A 67 2.02 -2.89 -9.75
C ASP A 67 2.54 -3.34 -8.37
N ILE A 68 2.06 -4.49 -7.87
CA ILE A 68 2.52 -5.11 -6.63
C ILE A 68 3.76 -5.96 -6.93
N LYS A 69 4.85 -5.74 -6.18
CA LYS A 69 6.03 -6.62 -6.29
C LYS A 69 5.66 -8.02 -5.81
N LYS A 70 6.19 -9.05 -6.46
CA LYS A 70 5.83 -10.46 -6.20
C LYS A 70 6.83 -11.21 -5.34
N ASP A 71 7.81 -10.51 -4.77
CA ASP A 71 8.92 -11.10 -4.02
C ASP A 71 8.60 -11.27 -2.51
N TYR A 72 7.31 -11.30 -2.16
CA TYR A 72 6.86 -11.38 -0.77
C TYR A 72 6.30 -12.76 -0.46
N ASP A 73 6.52 -13.22 0.78
CA ASP A 73 6.02 -14.53 1.21
C ASP A 73 4.49 -14.60 1.12
N ASN A 74 3.81 -13.46 1.35
CA ASN A 74 2.36 -13.33 1.34
C ASN A 74 1.92 -11.91 0.96
N VAL A 75 0.78 -11.80 0.29
CA VAL A 75 0.08 -10.54 0.01
C VAL A 75 -1.30 -10.59 0.64
N PHE A 76 -1.63 -9.58 1.46
CA PHE A 76 -2.94 -9.41 2.09
C PHE A 76 -3.60 -8.15 1.54
N SER A 77 -4.90 -8.19 1.30
CA SER A 77 -5.73 -7.06 0.85
C SER A 77 -6.86 -6.79 1.83
#